data_AF-A0A3D2BUV2-F1
#
_entry.id   AF-A0A3D2BUV2-F1
#
_cell.length_a   1.000
_cell.length_b   1.000
_cell.length_c   1.000
_cell.angle_alpha   90.00
_cell.angle_beta   90.00
_cell.angle_gamma   90.00
#
_symmetry.space_group_name_H-M   'P 1'
#
loop_
_entity.id
_entity.type
_entity.pdbx_description
1 polymer ?
#
loop_
_entity_poly.entity_id
_entity_poly.type
_entity_poly.pdbx_seq_one_letter_code
_entity_poly.pdbx_strand_id
1 'polypeptide(L)' 'MDAKVPATTLDPVILALTQNRLDHISHQMGWVMVRTARSPIFSQAHDFSCFIAGPTGEVVSQADGIPIHTGSGG' A
#
# COMPACT_ATOMS: atom_id res chain seq x y z
N MET A 1 5.32 -18.93 -23.26
CA MET A 1 6.76 -18.65 -23.13
C MET A 1 6.92 -17.92 -21.82
N ASP A 2 6.83 -18.69 -20.75
CA ASP A 2 6.72 -18.19 -19.38
C ASP A 2 8.12 -18.21 -18.80
N ALA A 3 8.81 -17.08 -18.93
CA ALA A 3 10.13 -16.91 -18.35
C ALA A 3 9.97 -16.94 -16.81
N LYS A 4 10.23 -18.12 -16.23
CA LYS A 4 10.44 -18.30 -14.80
C LYS A 4 11.61 -17.41 -14.39
N VAL A 5 11.32 -16.27 -13.76
CA VAL A 5 12.33 -15.41 -13.15
C VAL A 5 13.14 -16.28 -12.18
N PRO A 6 14.48 -16.34 -12.31
CA PRO A 6 15.30 -17.13 -11.40
C PRO A 6 15.11 -16.58 -9.99
N ALA A 7 14.82 -17.46 -9.03
CA ALA A 7 14.72 -17.09 -7.63
C ALA A 7 16.12 -16.71 -7.13
N THR A 8 16.50 -15.45 -7.34
CA THR A 8 17.61 -14.84 -6.60
C THR A 8 17.29 -15.00 -5.13
N THR A 9 18.20 -15.56 -4.35
CA THR A 9 18.07 -15.65 -2.89
C THR A 9 17.84 -14.23 -2.36
N LEU A 10 16.58 -13.92 -2.04
CA LEU A 10 16.16 -12.59 -1.65
C LEU A 10 16.73 -12.33 -0.25
N ASP A 11 17.56 -11.29 -0.12
CA ASP A 11 18.13 -10.93 1.19
C ASP A 11 16.98 -10.56 2.14
N PRO A 12 16.77 -11.30 3.24
CA PRO A 12 15.67 -11.05 4.16
C PRO A 12 15.76 -9.66 4.81
N VAL A 13 16.95 -9.08 4.96
CA VAL A 13 17.14 -7.73 5.50
C VAL A 13 16.63 -6.69 4.51
N ILE A 14 16.99 -6.83 3.23
CA ILE A 14 16.54 -5.93 2.17
C ILE A 14 15.03 -6.06 1.95
N LEU A 15 14.49 -7.28 2.00
CA LEU A 15 13.05 -7.51 1.92
C LEU A 15 12.32 -6.77 3.05
N ALA A 16 12.75 -6.97 4.30
CA ALA A 16 12.13 -6.34 5.46
C ALA A 16 12.22 -4.80 5.41
N LEU A 17 13.38 -4.26 5.02
CA LEU A 17 13.57 -2.82 4.87
C LEU A 17 12.67 -2.24 3.77
N THR A 18 12.55 -2.96 2.65
CA THR A 18 11.71 -2.54 1.53
C THR A 18 10.24 -2.52 1.93
N GLN A 19 9.75 -3.60 2.56
CA GLN A 19 8.38 -3.66 3.04
C GLN A 19 8.09 -2.53 4.05
N ASN A 20 8.99 -2.32 5.02
CA ASN A 20 8.83 -1.25 6.01
C ASN A 20 8.74 0.14 5.37
N ARG A 21 9.54 0.40 4.33
CA ARG A 21 9.48 1.68 3.61
C ARG A 21 8.17 1.85 2.84
N LEU A 22 7.69 0.80 2.18
CA LEU A 22 6.42 0.84 1.45
C LEU A 22 5.25 1.06 2.42
N ASP A 23 5.24 0.35 3.55
CA ASP A 23 4.24 0.54 4.61
C ASP A 23 4.28 1.93 5.20
N HIS A 24 5.47 2.47 5.43
CA HIS A 24 5.62 3.85 5.90
C HIS A 24 5.06 4.86 4.89
N ILE A 25 5.30 4.68 3.59
CA ILE A 25 4.76 5.55 2.54
C ILE A 25 3.23 5.50 2.55
N SER A 26 2.64 4.30 2.54
CA SER A 26 1.18 4.12 2.57
C SER A 26 0.55 4.82 3.79
N HIS A 27 1.14 4.68 4.97
CA HIS A 27 0.67 5.38 6.17
C HIS A 27 0.83 6.91 6.08
N GLN A 28 1.94 7.41 5.54
CA GLN A 28 2.14 8.85 5.39
C GLN A 28 1.12 9.47 4.42
N MET A 29 0.71 8.75 3.36
CA MET A 29 -0.37 9.20 2.48
C MET A 29 -1.66 9.46 3.26
N GLY A 30 -2.07 8.53 4.11
CA GLY A 30 -3.23 8.68 4.99
C GLY A 30 -3.06 9.81 6.00
N TRP A 31 -1.87 9.90 6.62
CA TRP A 31 -1.56 10.97 7.58
C TRP A 31 -1.70 12.36 6.92
N VAL A 32 -1.16 12.54 5.71
CA VAL A 32 -1.27 13.79 4.95
C VAL A 32 -2.71 14.06 4.52
N MET A 33 -3.45 13.04 4.06
CA MET A 33 -4.87 13.17 3.68
C MET A 33 -5.70 13.76 4.83
N VAL A 34 -5.61 13.15 6.02
CA VAL A 34 -6.40 13.57 7.19
C VAL A 34 -6.12 15.02 7.59
N ARG A 35 -4.84 15.46 7.53
CA ARG A 35 -4.46 16.84 7.90
C ARG A 35 -4.81 17.89 6.86
N THR A 36 -4.96 17.53 5.60
CA THR A 36 -5.13 18.49 4.50
C THR A 36 -6.54 18.51 3.94
N ALA A 37 -7.32 17.45 4.18
CA ALA A 37 -8.69 17.36 3.74
C ALA A 37 -9.60 18.36 4.48
N ARG A 38 -10.36 19.13 3.69
CA ARG A 38 -11.40 20.04 4.20
C ARG A 38 -12.73 19.34 4.47
N SER A 39 -12.95 18.17 3.86
CA SER A 39 -14.18 17.39 4.01
C SER A 39 -14.09 16.49 5.24
N PRO A 40 -15.08 16.50 6.16
CA PRO A 40 -15.11 15.58 7.29
C PRO A 40 -15.25 14.10 6.85
N ILE A 41 -15.74 13.85 5.64
CA ILE A 41 -15.76 12.51 5.03
C ILE A 41 -14.32 11.95 4.93
N PHE A 42 -13.36 12.80 4.58
CA PHE A 42 -11.95 12.39 4.46
C PHE A 42 -11.16 12.66 5.74
N SER A 43 -11.33 13.79 6.42
CA SER A 43 -10.50 14.14 7.60
C SER A 43 -10.96 13.49 8.91
N GLN A 44 -12.17 12.92 8.98
CA GLN A 44 -12.70 12.30 10.20
C GLN A 44 -13.25 10.91 9.98
N ALA A 45 -14.03 10.69 8.91
CA ALA A 45 -14.62 9.39 8.63
C ALA A 45 -13.65 8.41 7.95
N HIS A 46 -12.47 8.87 7.50
CA HIS A 46 -11.47 8.06 6.79
C HIS A 46 -12.05 7.31 5.58
N ASP A 47 -12.97 7.95 4.86
CA ASP A 47 -13.57 7.40 3.63
C ASP A 47 -12.63 7.62 2.44
N PHE A 48 -11.46 6.97 2.50
CA PHE A 48 -10.47 6.92 1.42
C PHE A 48 -9.64 5.65 1.57
N SER A 49 -8.80 5.34 0.57
CA SER A 49 -7.80 4.28 0.73
C SER A 49 -6.43 4.66 0.22
N CYS A 50 -5.40 4.20 0.93
CA CYS A 50 -4.00 4.46 0.60
C CYS A 50 -3.29 3.12 0.38
N PHE A 51 -2.86 2.84 -0.85
CA PHE A 51 -2.15 1.61 -1.15
C PHE A 51 -1.08 1.83 -2.22
N ILE A 52 -0.11 0.94 -2.24
CA ILE A 52 0.91 0.82 -3.28
C ILE A 52 0.66 -0.49 -4.00
N ALA A 53 0.50 -0.41 -5.31
CA ALA A 53 0.37 -1.58 -6.17
C ALA A 53 1.71 -1.87 -6.88
N GLY A 54 1.96 -3.15 -7.09
CA GLY A 54 3.06 -3.61 -7.92
C GLY A 54 2.74 -3.49 -9.40
N PRO A 55 3.69 -3.83 -10.28
CA PRO A 55 3.54 -3.70 -11.73
C PRO A 55 2.42 -4.59 -12.31
N THR A 56 1.95 -5.61 -11.58
CA THR A 56 0.85 -6.47 -12.01
C THR A 56 -0.50 -6.10 -11.39
N GLY A 57 -0.54 -5.00 -10.62
CA GLY A 57 -1.74 -4.50 -9.96
C GLY A 57 -2.02 -5.14 -8.60
N GLU A 58 -1.17 -6.05 -8.14
CA GLU A 58 -1.22 -6.64 -6.80
C GLU A 58 -0.94 -5.59 -5.73
N VAL A 59 -1.66 -5.64 -4.61
CA VAL A 59 -1.42 -4.73 -3.49
C VAL A 59 -0.18 -5.18 -2.75
N VAL A 60 0.83 -4.32 -2.68
CA VAL A 60 2.12 -4.58 -2.02
C VAL A 60 2.20 -3.93 -0.64
N SER A 61 1.45 -2.84 -0.43
CA SER A 61 1.32 -2.18 0.86
C SER A 61 0.00 -1.40 0.92
N GLN A 62 -0.60 -1.30 2.11
CA GLN A 62 -1.89 -0.64 2.30
C GLN A 62 -1.97 0.00 3.69
N ALA A 63 -2.62 1.17 3.76
CA ALA A 63 -3.03 1.91 4.95
C ALA A 63 -4.43 2.50 4.72
N ASP A 64 -5.17 2.77 5.80
CA ASP A 64 -6.55 3.31 5.75
C ASP A 64 -7.44 2.59 4.71
N GLY A 65 -7.76 1.31 4.92
CA GLY A 65 -8.48 0.50 3.91
C GLY A 65 -10.00 0.47 4.11
N ILE A 66 -10.76 0.86 3.08
CA ILE A 66 -12.19 0.53 3.04
C ILE A 66 -12.34 -0.89 2.50
N PRO A 67 -13.13 -1.78 3.13
CA PRO A 67 -13.25 -3.18 2.73
C PRO A 67 -13.59 -3.38 1.24
N ILE A 68 -14.40 -2.49 0.64
CA ILE A 68 -14.75 -2.58 -0.78
C ILE A 68 -13.58 -2.28 -1.73
N HIS A 69 -12.59 -1.50 -1.29
CA HIS A 69 -11.39 -1.18 -2.08
C HIS A 69 -10.31 -2.26 -1.98
N THR A 70 -10.33 -3.04 -0.90
CA THR A 70 -9.26 -4.01 -0.58
C THR A 70 -9.62 -5.42 -1.06
N GLY A 71 -10.88 -5.67 -1.43
CA GLY A 71 -11.38 -6.98 -1.87
C GLY A 71 -10.97 -7.41 -3.30
N SER A 72 -10.30 -6.57 -4.09
CA SER A 72 -9.93 -6.88 -5.49
C SER A 72 -8.44 -7.18 -5.70
N GLY A 73 -7.62 -7.12 -4.65
CA GLY A 73 -6.18 -7.37 -4.71
C GLY A 73 -5.79 -8.65 -4.00
N GLY A 74 -6.18 -9.79 -4.58
CA GLY A 74 -5.76 -11.14 -4.18
C GLY A 74 -5.54 -12.00 -5.42
#